data_AF-A0A3F3Q9Y0-F1
#
_entry.id   AF-A0A3F3Q9Y0-F1
#
_cell.length_a   1.000
_cell.length_b   1.000
_cell.length_c   1.000
_cell.angle_alpha   90.00
_cell.angle_beta   90.00
_cell.angle_gamma   90.00
#
_symmetry.space_group_name_H-M   'P 1'
#
loop_
_entity.id
_entity.type
_entity.pdbx_description
1 polymer ?
#
loop_
_entity_poly.entity_id
_entity_poly.type
_entity_poly.pdbx_seq_one_letter_code
_entity_poly.pdbx_strand_id
1 'polypeptide(L)' 'MDLQENRERMRRGELYHAFVSDLTADRARCASACRRFNNAGDVSRRQSLELWKE' A
#
# COMPACT_ATOMS: atom_id res chain seq x y z
N MET A 1 -15.11 -11.04 11.97
CA MET A 1 -13.65 -11.31 11.97
C MET A 1 -12.99 -10.16 12.67
N ASP A 2 -12.08 -10.42 13.59
CA ASP A 2 -11.23 -9.37 14.16
C ASP A 2 -10.17 -8.96 13.14
N LEU A 3 -10.22 -7.71 12.69
CA LEU A 3 -9.31 -7.18 11.68
C LEU A 3 -7.89 -6.99 12.23
N GLN A 4 -7.75 -6.66 13.52
CA GLN A 4 -6.44 -6.49 14.14
C GLN A 4 -5.75 -7.84 14.27
N GLU A 5 -6.43 -8.86 14.81
CA GLU A 5 -5.87 -10.22 14.88
C GLU A 5 -5.54 -10.77 13.50
N ASN A 6 -6.39 -10.55 12.48
CA ASN A 6 -6.11 -10.97 11.11
C ASN A 6 -4.84 -10.30 10.53
N ARG A 7 -4.62 -9.02 10.86
CA ARG A 7 -3.41 -8.28 10.47
C ARG A 7 -2.17 -8.76 11.24
N GLU A 8 -2.31 -9.12 12.51
CA GLU A 8 -1.22 -9.69 13.28
C GLU A 8 -0.81 -11.07 12.75
N ARG A 9 -1.78 -11.93 12.41
CA ARG A 9 -1.53 -13.20 11.70
C ARG A 9 -0.74 -12.99 10.42
N MET A 10 -1.14 -12.01 9.58
CA MET A 10 -0.40 -11.63 8.38
C MET A 10 1.05 -11.25 8.71
N ARG A 11 1.27 -10.43 9.74
CA ARG A 11 2.61 -9.99 10.17
C ARG A 11 3.48 -11.15 10.69
N ARG A 12 2.87 -12.15 11.34
CA ARG A 12 3.54 -13.36 11.82
C ARG A 12 3.78 -14.41 10.71
N GLY A 13 3.22 -14.20 9.52
CA GLY A 13 3.28 -15.18 8.42
C GLY A 13 2.32 -16.36 8.59
N GLU A 14 1.31 -16.24 9.45
CA GLU A 14 0.27 -17.23 9.66
C GLU A 14 -0.83 -17.13 8.59
N LEU A 15 -1.70 -18.14 8.52
CA LEU A 15 -2.87 -18.08 7.65
C LEU A 15 -3.79 -16.94 8.06
N TYR A 16 -4.06 -16.04 7.10
CA TYR A 16 -4.90 -14.85 7.28
C TYR A 16 -5.81 -14.65 6.06
N HIS A 17 -6.84 -13.83 6.22
CA HIS A 17 -7.72 -13.42 5.14
C HIS A 17 -7.19 -12.14 4.47
N ALA A 18 -6.83 -12.25 3.20
CA ALA A 18 -6.24 -11.13 2.46
C ALA A 18 -7.27 -10.08 2.03
N PHE A 19 -8.49 -10.47 1.65
CA PHE A 19 -9.49 -9.56 1.08
C PHE A 19 -10.45 -9.02 2.13
N VAL A 20 -9.89 -8.42 3.18
CA VAL A 20 -10.64 -7.69 4.23
C VAL A 20 -10.49 -6.18 4.03
N SER A 21 -11.38 -5.40 4.64
CA SER A 21 -11.52 -3.96 4.36
C SER A 21 -10.25 -3.16 4.59
N ASP A 22 -9.55 -3.38 5.71
CA ASP A 22 -8.33 -2.63 6.07
C ASP A 22 -7.13 -2.99 5.16
N LEU A 23 -6.90 -4.28 4.90
CA LEU A 23 -5.83 -4.72 3.99
C LEU A 23 -6.11 -4.33 2.54
N THR A 24 -7.39 -4.32 2.13
CA THR A 24 -7.77 -3.88 0.78
C THR A 24 -7.62 -2.37 0.62
N ALA A 25 -7.97 -1.58 1.64
CA ALA A 25 -7.71 -0.14 1.66
C ALA A 25 -6.21 0.17 1.58
N ASP A 26 -5.37 -0.58 2.30
CA ASP A 26 -3.91 -0.47 2.22
C ASP A 26 -3.39 -0.76 0.80
N ARG A 27 -3.87 -1.84 0.17
CA ARG A 27 -3.50 -2.14 -1.22
C ARG A 27 -3.91 -1.05 -2.19
N ALA A 28 -5.13 -0.53 -2.06
CA ALA A 28 -5.62 0.53 -2.95
C ALA A 28 -4.77 1.80 -2.84
N ARG A 29 -4.39 2.17 -1.60
CA ARG A 29 -3.49 3.30 -1.34
C ARG A 29 -2.11 3.10 -1.96
N CYS A 30 -1.47 1.95 -1.72
CA CYS A 30 -0.18 1.63 -2.34
C CYS A 30 -0.27 1.61 -3.87
N ALA A 31 -1.32 1.00 -4.43
CA ALA A 31 -1.52 0.94 -5.87
C ALA A 31 -1.69 2.34 -6.49
N SER A 32 -2.38 3.24 -5.80
CA SER A 32 -2.52 4.65 -6.23
C SER A 32 -1.18 5.39 -6.21
N ALA A 33 -0.39 5.24 -5.14
CA ALA A 33 0.93 5.85 -5.03
C ALA A 33 1.87 5.33 -6.13
N CYS A 34 1.96 4.02 -6.31
CA CYS A 34 2.75 3.41 -7.39
C CYS A 34 2.30 3.90 -8.77
N ARG A 35 0.98 4.00 -9.01
CA ARG A 35 0.46 4.52 -10.28
C ARG A 35 0.88 5.97 -10.49
N ARG A 36 0.78 6.84 -9.48
CA ARG A 36 1.18 8.25 -9.59
C ARG A 36 2.67 8.39 -9.86
N PHE A 37 3.49 7.66 -9.10
CA PHE A 37 4.94 7.65 -9.28
C PHE A 37 5.35 7.15 -10.67
N ASN A 38 4.83 6.00 -11.09
CA ASN A 38 5.20 5.38 -12.37
C ASN A 38 4.72 6.19 -13.60
N ASN A 39 3.64 6.96 -13.47
CA ASN A 39 3.07 7.76 -14.56
C ASN A 39 3.40 9.25 -14.46
N ALA A 40 4.39 9.64 -13.64
CA ALA A 40 4.73 11.05 -13.43
C ALA A 40 5.28 11.75 -14.69
N GLY A 41 5.82 10.99 -15.65
CA GLY A 41 6.45 11.54 -16.85
C GLY A 41 7.81 12.17 -16.54
N ASP A 42 8.16 13.23 -17.27
CA ASP A 42 9.40 13.98 -17.03
C ASP A 42 9.19 14.99 -15.90
N VAL A 43 9.60 14.59 -14.70
CA VAL A 43 9.57 15.41 -13.50
C VAL A 43 10.99 15.59 -12.97
N SER A 44 11.24 16.73 -12.31
CA SER A 44 12.54 16.94 -11.67
C SER A 44 12.80 15.87 -10.61
N ARG A 45 14.08 15.59 -10.35
CA ARG A 45 14.50 14.65 -9.29
C ARG A 45 13.84 14.95 -7.94
N ARG A 46 13.65 16.24 -7.60
CA ARG A 46 12.98 16.63 -6.35
C ARG A 46 11.53 16.17 -6.34
N GLN A 47 10.80 16.38 -7.43
CA GLN A 47 9.40 15.96 -7.55
C GLN A 47 9.26 14.44 -7.53
N SER A 48 10.18 13.69 -8.16
CA SER A 48 10.20 12.22 -8.04
C SER A 48 10.35 11.76 -6.60
N LEU A 49 11.23 12.41 -5.81
CA LEU A 49 11.44 12.05 -4.41
C LEU A 49 10.22 12.36 -3.54
N GLU A 50 9.51 13.45 -3.82
CA GLU A 50 8.27 13.75 -3.10
C GLU A 50 7.16 12.75 -3.44
N LEU A 51 7.01 12.34 -4.70
CA LEU A 51 6.08 11.28 -5.11
C LEU A 51 6.41 9.91 -4.49
N TRP A 52 7.69 9.65 -4.19
CA TRP A 52 8.11 8.41 -3.54
C TRP A 52 7.81 8.37 -2.03
N LYS A 53 7.73 9.53 -1.37
CA LYS A 53 7.43 9.61 0.07
C LYS A 53 5.94 9.46 0.39
N GLU A 54 5.08 9.60 -0.60
CA GLU A 54 3.62 9.41 -0.50
C GLU A 54 3.21 7.92 -0.53
#